data_AF-A0A356NDH5-F1
#
_entry.id   AF-A0A356NDH5-F1
#
_cell.length_a   1.000
_cell.length_b   1.000
_cell.length_c   1.000
_cell.angle_alpha   90.00
_cell.angle_beta   90.00
_cell.angle_gamma   90.00
#
_symmetry.space_group_name_H-M   'P 1'
#
loop_
_entity.id
_entity.type
_entity.pdbx_description
1 polymer ?
#
loop_
_entity_poly.entity_id
_entity_poly.type
_entity_poly.pdbx_seq_one_letter_code
_entity_poly.pdbx_strand_id
1 'polypeptide(L)' 'MGGATMRLQRVSLELILEPGPLLDPIEKALAQHGSPLRWAITACTALPGGQRWIRLEAMALHGAP' A
#
# COMPACT_ATOMS: atom_id res chain seq x y z
N MET A 1 -1.28 -29.45 -13.80
CA MET A 1 -0.92 -28.05 -13.53
C MET A 1 -2.00 -27.48 -12.59
N GLY A 2 -1.73 -27.44 -11.29
CA GLY A 2 -2.61 -26.75 -10.36
C GLY A 2 -2.48 -25.25 -10.59
N GLY A 3 -3.57 -24.58 -10.97
CA GLY A 3 -3.55 -23.13 -11.13
C GLY A 3 -3.45 -22.48 -9.75
N ALA A 4 -2.44 -21.64 -9.54
CA ALA A 4 -2.35 -20.81 -8.34
C ALA A 4 -3.66 -20.03 -8.19
N THR A 5 -4.33 -20.19 -7.05
CA THR A 5 -5.57 -19.45 -6.81
C THR A 5 -5.23 -18.01 -6.50
N MET A 6 -5.59 -17.13 -7.42
CA MET A 6 -5.40 -15.69 -7.26
C MET A 6 -6.58 -15.11 -6.48
N ARG A 7 -6.28 -14.42 -5.39
CA ARG A 7 -7.30 -13.79 -4.52
C ARG A 7 -7.13 -12.28 -4.52
N LEU A 8 -8.23 -11.57 -4.73
CA LEU A 8 -8.30 -10.13 -4.50
C LEU A 8 -8.49 -9.84 -3.00
N GLN A 9 -7.70 -8.91 -2.49
CA GLN A 9 -7.71 -8.47 -1.11
C GLN A 9 -7.81 -6.95 -1.04
N ARG A 10 -8.82 -6.45 -0.30
CA ARG A 10 -8.86 -5.04 0.11
C ARG A 10 -7.82 -4.83 1.21
N VAL A 11 -7.02 -3.77 1.07
CA VAL A 11 -5.97 -3.38 2.01
C VAL A 11 -6.25 -1.94 2.45
N SER A 12 -6.17 -1.69 3.76
CA SER A 12 -6.22 -0.34 4.34
C SER A 12 -4.99 -0.19 5.23
N LEU A 13 -4.15 0.79 4.96
CA LEU A 13 -2.92 1.04 5.70
C LEU A 13 -2.85 2.48 6.18
N GLU A 14 -2.16 2.65 7.30
CA GLU A 14 -1.72 3.93 7.79
C GLU A 14 -0.19 3.92 7.86
N LEU A 15 0.44 4.95 7.29
CA LEU A 15 1.89 5.04 7.18
C LEU A 15 2.36 6.40 7.67
N ILE A 16 3.49 6.43 8.37
CA ILE A 16 4.29 7.65 8.56
C ILE A 16 5.41 7.61 7.53
N LEU A 17 5.47 8.62 6.68
CA LEU A 17 6.42 8.74 5.60
C LEU A 17 7.41 9.86 5.90
N GLU A 18 8.69 9.53 5.74
CA GLU A 18 9.78 10.51 5.79
C GLU A 18 9.63 11.58 4.69
N PRO A 19 10.27 12.75 4.84
CA PRO A 19 10.36 13.74 3.79
C PRO A 19 10.92 13.13 2.48
N GLY A 20 10.30 13.46 1.34
CA GLY A 20 10.73 12.96 0.02
C GLY A 20 9.60 12.39 -0.85
N PRO A 21 9.96 11.63 -1.90
CA PRO A 21 8.99 10.97 -2.77
C PRO A 21 8.11 9.97 -2.03
N LEU A 22 6.84 9.88 -2.42
CA LEU A 22 5.85 9.04 -1.75
C LEU A 22 5.73 7.64 -2.35
N LEU A 23 6.07 7.48 -3.63
CA LEU A 23 5.74 6.27 -4.40
C LEU A 23 6.43 5.03 -3.84
N ASP A 24 7.76 5.03 -3.81
CA ASP A 24 8.57 3.89 -3.34
C ASP A 24 8.16 3.36 -1.96
N PRO A 25 8.01 4.18 -0.89
CA PRO A 25 7.61 3.64 0.41
C PRO A 25 6.16 3.11 0.43
N ILE A 26 5.26 3.70 -0.36
CA ILE A 26 3.88 3.20 -0.49
C ILE A 26 3.87 1.85 -1.21
N GLU A 27 4.59 1.71 -2.32
CA GLU A 27 4.68 0.45 -3.08
C GLU A 27 5.33 -0.65 -2.24
N LYS A 28 6.40 -0.33 -1.50
CA LYS A 28 7.04 -1.26 -0.57
C LYS A 28 6.10 -1.71 0.55
N ALA A 29 5.28 -0.81 1.09
CA ALA A 29 4.28 -1.17 2.10
C ALA A 29 3.20 -2.09 1.50
N LEU A 30 2.67 -1.74 0.32
CA LEU A 30 1.65 -2.52 -0.37
C LEU A 30 2.13 -3.91 -0.81
N ALA A 31 3.39 -4.03 -1.23
CA ALA A 31 3.99 -5.29 -1.67
C ALA A 31 3.96 -6.38 -0.59
N GLN A 32 3.90 -6.00 0.70
CA GLN A 32 3.77 -6.94 1.83
C GLN A 32 2.39 -7.63 1.85
N HIS A 33 1.41 -7.09 1.13
CA HIS A 33 0.05 -7.62 1.06
C HIS A 33 -0.25 -8.31 -0.29
N GLY A 34 0.70 -8.31 -1.22
CA GLY A 34 0.56 -8.85 -2.57
C GLY A 34 0.89 -7.82 -3.64
N SER A 35 0.52 -8.10 -4.89
CA SER A 35 0.73 -7.15 -5.99
C SER A 35 -0.39 -6.11 -6.01
N PRO A 36 -0.12 -4.82 -5.78
CA PRO A 36 -1.16 -3.79 -5.81
C PRO A 36 -1.66 -3.57 -7.24
N LEU A 37 -2.98 -3.66 -7.44
CA LEU A 37 -3.62 -3.39 -8.73
C LEU A 37 -4.04 -1.93 -8.86
N ARG A 38 -4.54 -1.36 -7.76
CA ARG A 38 -4.90 0.05 -7.61
C ARG A 38 -4.83 0.46 -6.15
N TRP A 39 -4.49 1.70 -5.90
CA TRP A 39 -4.50 2.28 -4.56
C TRP A 39 -4.76 3.78 -4.63
N ALA A 40 -5.20 4.34 -3.51
CA ALA A 40 -5.40 5.77 -3.34
C ALA A 40 -5.07 6.19 -1.92
N ILE A 41 -4.48 7.37 -1.75
CA ILE A 41 -4.37 8.03 -0.46
C ILE A 41 -5.73 8.64 -0.14
N THR A 42 -6.32 8.24 0.98
CA THR A 42 -7.66 8.69 1.41
C THR A 42 -7.58 9.72 2.55
N ALA A 43 -6.44 9.81 3.23
CA ALA A 43 -6.12 10.91 4.15
C ALA A 43 -4.62 11.22 4.11
N CYS A 44 -4.26 12.49 4.29
CA CYS A 44 -2.87 12.93 4.35
C CYS A 44 -2.76 14.12 5.30
N THR A 45 -1.88 14.01 6.29
CA THR A 45 -1.62 15.04 7.30
C THR A 45 -0.12 15.30 7.36
N ALA A 46 0.27 16.55 7.19
CA ALA A 46 1.66 16.96 7.41
C ALA A 46 1.99 16.92 8.92
N LEU A 47 3.14 16.35 9.24
CA LEU A 47 3.71 16.30 10.59
C LEU A 47 4.92 17.24 10.68
N PRO A 48 5.37 17.61 11.90
CA PRO A 48 6.62 18.34 12.09
C PRO A 48 7.81 17.64 11.42
N GLY A 49 8.80 18.42 10.99
CA GLY A 49 9.99 17.88 10.32
C GLY A 49 9.76 17.43 8.87
N GLY A 50 8.58 17.71 8.28
CA GLY A 50 8.26 17.38 6.88
C GLY A 50 7.81 15.94 6.66
N GLN A 51 7.66 15.17 7.74
CA GLN A 51 7.03 13.86 7.71
C GLN A 51 5.54 13.99 7.35
N ARG A 52 4.94 12.90 6.87
CA ARG A 52 3.52 12.84 6.54
C ARG A 52 2.91 11.58 7.11
N TRP A 53 1.83 11.71 7.86
CA TRP A 53 0.96 10.58 8.14
C TRP A 53 -0.06 10.47 7.00
N ILE A 54 -0.19 9.28 6.43
CA ILE A 54 -1.17 9.01 5.38
C ILE A 54 -2.03 7.81 5.74
N ARG A 55 -3.27 7.81 5.25
CA ARG A 55 -4.11 6.62 5.13
C ARG A 55 -4.26 6.28 3.66
N LEU A 56 -4.15 5.01 3.33
CA LEU A 56 -4.30 4.52 1.96
C LEU A 56 -5.23 3.31 1.91
N GLU A 57 -6.01 3.24 0.84
CA GLU A 57 -6.82 2.07 0.52
C GLU A 57 -6.36 1.48 -0.81
N ALA A 58 -6.28 0.15 -0.88
CA ALA A 58 -5.79 -0.56 -2.05
C ALA A 58 -6.55 -1.85 -2.32
N MET A 59 -6.45 -2.30 -3.56
CA MET A 59 -6.79 -3.66 -3.98
C MET A 59 -5.50 -4.37 -4.36
N ALA A 60 -5.16 -5.45 -3.66
CA ALA A 60 -3.99 -6.27 -3.92
C ALA A 60 -4.40 -7.65 -4.43
N LEU A 61 -3.60 -8.19 -5.35
CA LEU A 61 -3.69 -9.57 -5.81
C LEU A 61 -2.70 -10.43 -5.03
N HIS A 62 -3.21 -11.45 -4.36
CA HIS A 62 -2.42 -12.42 -3.62
C HIS A 62 -2.48 -13.76 -4.34
N GLY A 63 -1.32 -14.31 -4.71
CA GLY A 63 -1.24 -15.69 -5.21
C GLY A 63 -1.07 -16.64 -4.02
N ALA A 64 -2.00 -17.56 -3.81
CA ALA A 64 -1.72 -18.70 -2.94
C ALA A 64 -0.79 -19.68 -3.68
N PRO A 65 0.26 -20.21 -3.02
CA PRO A 65 1.09 -21.27 -3.59
C PRO A 65 0.30 -22.56 -3.86
#